data_AF-A0A2A6HWL4-F1
#
_entry.id   AF-A0A2A6HWL4-F1
#
_cell.length_a   1.000
_cell.length_b   1.000
_cell.length_c   1.000
_cell.angle_alpha   90.00
_cell.angle_beta   90.00
_cell.angle_gamma   90.00
#
_symmetry.space_group_name_H-M   'P 1'
#
loop_
_entity.id
_entity.type
_entity.pdbx_description
1 polymer ?
#
loop_
_entity_poly.entity_id
_entity_poly.type
_entity_poly.pdbx_seq_one_letter_code
_entity_poly.pdbx_strand_id
1 'polypeptide(L)' 'MVGPNGFLTSVFGIGAFVPASLFIVLIGYIALKDLPLMDKQGRYLSYFFTHRKREAKVLTATWVIAFCFFVTTWFLSTL' A
#
# COMPACT_ATOMS: atom_id res chain seq x y z
N MET A 1 -18.74 12.71 -16.91
CA MET A 1 -18.36 11.33 -16.49
C MET A 1 -16.98 11.32 -15.84
N VAL A 2 -16.01 12.05 -16.40
CA VAL A 2 -14.69 12.37 -15.81
C VAL A 2 -14.72 13.85 -15.34
N GLY A 3 -13.88 14.20 -14.35
CA GLY A 3 -13.77 15.53 -13.74
C GLY A 3 -13.82 15.51 -12.20
N PRO A 4 -13.65 16.65 -11.51
CA PRO A 4 -13.55 16.69 -10.03
C PRO A 4 -14.75 16.05 -9.32
N ASN A 5 -15.94 16.20 -9.92
CA ASN A 5 -17.19 15.61 -9.44
C ASN A 5 -17.72 14.49 -10.38
N GLY A 6 -16.86 13.96 -11.26
CA GLY A 6 -17.22 12.91 -12.20
C GLY A 6 -17.41 11.56 -11.51
N PHE A 7 -18.45 10.81 -11.91
CA PHE A 7 -18.75 9.47 -11.40
C PHE A 7 -17.52 8.54 -11.44
N LEU A 8 -16.74 8.56 -12.53
CA LEU A 8 -15.54 7.73 -12.66
C LEU A 8 -14.47 8.13 -11.64
N THR A 9 -14.23 9.43 -11.47
CA THR A 9 -13.26 9.95 -10.49
C THR A 9 -13.62 9.55 -9.06
N SER A 10 -14.91 9.57 -8.69
CA SER A 10 -15.37 9.07 -7.39
C SER A 10 -15.20 7.57 -7.23
N VAL A 11 -15.54 6.77 -8.25
CA VAL A 11 -15.39 5.31 -8.20
C VAL A 11 -13.91 4.91 -8.10
N PHE A 12 -13.02 5.57 -8.84
CA PHE A 12 -11.57 5.33 -8.73
C PHE A 12 -10.99 5.82 -7.40
N GLY A 13 -11.48 6.96 -6.87
CA GLY A 13 -11.07 7.46 -5.56
C GLY A 13 -11.48 6.54 -4.40
N ILE A 14 -12.72 6.04 -4.40
CA ILE A 14 -13.19 5.04 -3.43
C ILE A 14 -12.48 3.69 -3.67
N GLY A 15 -12.26 3.33 -4.93
CA GLY A 15 -11.54 2.12 -5.32
C GLY A 15 -10.10 2.10 -4.84
N ALA A 16 -9.42 3.26 -4.80
CA ALA A 16 -8.07 3.42 -4.26
C ALA A 16 -7.99 3.13 -2.74
N PHE A 17 -9.11 3.20 -2.04
CA PHE A 17 -9.19 2.91 -0.60
C PHE A 17 -8.97 1.43 -0.30
N VAL A 18 -9.34 0.53 -1.21
CA VAL A 18 -9.18 -0.92 -1.06
C VAL A 18 -7.70 -1.35 -1.06
N PRO A 19 -6.86 -1.00 -2.06
CA PRO A 19 -5.44 -1.34 -2.02
C PRO A 19 -4.71 -0.58 -0.90
N ALA A 20 -5.12 0.65 -0.56
CA ALA A 20 -4.52 1.41 0.55
C ALA A 20 -4.79 0.76 1.92
N SER A 21 -6.03 0.33 2.18
CA SER A 21 -6.38 -0.37 3.42
C SER A 21 -5.68 -1.72 3.52
N LEU A 22 -5.62 -2.49 2.43
CA LEU A 22 -4.84 -3.73 2.36
C LEU A 22 -3.35 -3.49 2.66
N PHE A 23 -2.76 -2.41 2.15
CA PHE A 23 -1.38 -2.04 2.43
C PHE A 23 -1.13 -1.80 3.92
N ILE A 24 -2.01 -1.04 4.58
CA ILE A 24 -1.91 -0.75 6.02
C ILE A 24 -2.07 -2.03 6.84
N VAL A 25 -3.04 -2.89 6.52
CA VAL A 25 -3.26 -4.16 7.21
C VAL A 25 -2.08 -5.10 7.04
N LEU A 26 -1.50 -5.16 5.83
CA LEU A 26 -0.28 -5.94 5.57
C LEU A 26 0.90 -5.46 6.41
N ILE A 27 1.14 -4.14 6.47
CA ILE A 27 2.19 -3.57 7.33
C ILE A 27 1.93 -3.91 8.80
N GLY A 28 0.71 -3.73 9.28
CA GLY A 28 0.33 -4.03 10.66
C GLY A 28 0.51 -5.51 11.02
N TYR A 29 0.07 -6.41 10.13
CA TYR A 29 0.24 -7.86 10.29
C TYR A 29 1.71 -8.25 10.35
N ILE A 30 2.53 -7.68 9.47
CA ILE A 30 3.97 -7.88 9.43
C ILE A 30 4.61 -7.39 10.74
N ALA A 31 4.31 -6.15 11.14
CA ALA A 31 4.85 -5.55 12.34
C ALA A 31 4.47 -6.33 13.60
N LEU A 32 3.23 -6.80 13.73
CA LEU A 32 2.80 -7.65 14.84
C LEU A 32 3.50 -9.01 14.85
N LYS A 33 3.67 -9.62 13.69
CA LYS A 33 4.35 -10.92 13.57
C LYS A 33 5.85 -10.80 13.82
N ASP A 34 6.44 -9.66 13.50
CA ASP A 34 7.86 -9.38 13.70
C ASP A 34 8.17 -8.69 15.04
N LEU A 35 7.17 -8.19 15.78
CA LEU A 35 7.32 -7.63 17.13
C LEU A 35 8.17 -8.49 18.08
N PRO A 36 7.96 -9.83 18.19
CA PRO A 36 8.77 -10.68 19.08
C PRO A 36 10.21 -10.91 18.56
N LEU A 37 10.49 -10.61 17.29
CA LEU A 37 11.82 -10.68 16.69
C LEU A 37 12.56 -9.32 16.78
N MET A 38 11.80 -8.22 16.75
CA MET A 38 12.32 -6.85 16.77
C MET A 38 13.01 -6.49 18.08
N ASP A 39 12.56 -7.07 19.20
CA ASP A 39 13.16 -6.89 20.52
C ASP A 39 14.56 -7.54 20.65
N LYS A 40 14.90 -8.47 19.74
CA LYS A 40 16.16 -9.25 19.81
C LYS A 40 17.27 -8.73 18.90
N GLN A 41 16.95 -7.94 17.87
CA GLN A 41 17.93 -7.51 16.87
C GLN A 41 17.67 -6.06 16.46
N GLY A 42 18.53 -5.13 16.91
CA GLY A 42 18.52 -3.70 16.54
C GLY A 42 18.74 -3.40 15.04
N ARG A 43 18.69 -4.40 14.15
CA ARG A 43 18.77 -4.29 12.68
C ARG A 43 17.56 -4.93 11.98
N TYR A 44 16.37 -4.62 12.48
CA TYR A 44 15.10 -5.11 11.96
C TYR A 44 14.93 -4.93 10.44
N LEU A 45 15.31 -3.76 9.91
CA LEU A 45 15.18 -3.44 8.49
C LEU A 45 16.01 -4.39 7.59
N SER A 46 17.24 -4.72 8.01
CA SER A 46 18.10 -5.66 7.28
C SER A 46 17.59 -7.10 7.38
N TYR A 47 17.05 -7.49 8.55
CA TYR A 47 16.44 -8.80 8.74
C TYR A 47 15.17 -8.96 7.89
N PHE A 48 14.31 -7.94 7.86
CA PHE A 48 13.08 -7.90 7.08
C PHE A 48 13.35 -8.07 5.58
N PHE A 49 14.29 -7.31 5.01
CA PHE A 49 14.66 -7.46 3.59
C PHE A 49 15.34 -8.80 3.27
N THR A 50 16.00 -9.42 4.25
CA THR A 50 16.72 -10.69 4.04
C THR A 50 15.79 -11.90 4.14
N HIS A 51 14.93 -11.96 5.16
CA HIS A 51 14.06 -13.11 5.45
C HIS A 51 12.66 -12.97 4.88
N ARG A 52 12.15 -11.75 4.72
CA ARG A 52 10.77 -11.49 4.27
C ARG A 52 10.73 -10.93 2.85
N LYS A 53 11.61 -11.39 1.94
CA LYS A 53 11.64 -11.00 0.52
C LYS A 53 10.29 -11.13 -0.19
N ARG A 54 9.53 -12.18 0.14
CA ARG A 54 8.19 -12.39 -0.44
C ARG A 54 7.19 -11.34 0.03
N GLU A 55 7.19 -11.02 1.33
CA GLU A 55 6.30 -10.02 1.89
C GLU A 55 6.70 -8.61 1.46
N ALA A 56 8.00 -8.32 1.35
CA ALA A 56 8.52 -7.09 0.77
C ALA A 56 8.02 -6.92 -0.68
N LYS A 57 8.11 -7.96 -1.53
CA LYS A 57 7.58 -7.92 -2.91
C LYS A 57 6.07 -7.64 -2.94
N VAL A 58 5.29 -8.28 -2.06
CA VAL A 58 3.85 -8.04 -1.95
C VAL A 58 3.59 -6.60 -1.51
N LEU A 59 4.32 -6.10 -0.52
CA LEU A 59 4.24 -4.72 -0.05
C LEU A 59 4.52 -3.73 -1.19
N THR A 60 5.61 -3.93 -1.93
CA THR A 60 5.98 -3.07 -3.06
C THR A 60 4.93 -3.14 -4.17
N ALA A 61 4.38 -4.33 -4.46
CA ALA A 61 3.33 -4.48 -5.45
C ALA A 61 2.04 -3.77 -5.03
N THR A 62 1.58 -3.94 -3.79
CA THR A 62 0.41 -3.24 -3.26
C THR A 62 0.64 -1.72 -3.23
N TRP A 63 1.85 -1.27 -2.92
CA TRP A 63 2.22 0.14 -2.95
C TRP A 63 2.16 0.72 -4.38
N VAL A 64 2.72 0.01 -5.37
CA VAL A 64 2.64 0.42 -6.78
C VAL A 64 1.20 0.47 -7.27
N ILE A 65 0.38 -0.51 -6.89
CA ILE A 65 -1.05 -0.52 -7.25
C ILE A 65 -1.75 0.70 -6.64
N ALA A 66 -1.59 0.95 -5.34
CA ALA A 66 -2.16 2.12 -4.68
C ALA A 66 -1.70 3.43 -5.32
N PHE A 67 -0.41 3.53 -5.68
CA PHE A 67 0.15 4.68 -6.37
C PHE A 67 -0.47 4.88 -7.77
N CYS A 68 -0.61 3.81 -8.57
CA CYS A 68 -1.30 3.88 -9.86
C CYS A 68 -2.75 4.38 -9.71
N PHE A 69 -3.50 3.82 -8.76
CA PHE A 69 -4.86 4.28 -8.48
C PHE A 69 -4.92 5.76 -8.07
N PHE A 70 -3.96 6.22 -7.27
CA PHE A 70 -3.86 7.63 -6.88
C PHE A 70 -3.57 8.53 -8.08
N VAL A 71 -2.59 8.19 -8.92
CA VAL A 71 -2.22 8.96 -10.13
C VAL A 71 -3.38 9.00 -11.12
N THR A 72 -4.06 7.87 -11.35
CA THR A 72 -5.25 7.81 -12.23
C THR A 72 -6.36 8.69 -11.69
N THR A 73 -6.64 8.64 -10.38
CA THR A 73 -7.67 9.48 -9.75
C THR A 73 -7.31 10.97 -9.87
N TRP A 74 -6.05 11.34 -9.61
CA TRP A 74 -5.57 12.71 -9.75
C TRP A 74 -5.72 13.21 -11.20
N PHE A 75 -5.26 12.42 -12.18
CA PHE A 75 -5.38 12.76 -13.59
C PHE A 75 -6.85 12.92 -14.05
N LEU A 76 -7.73 12.03 -13.61
CA LEU A 76 -9.17 12.11 -13.89
C LEU A 76 -9.84 13.30 -13.19
N SER A 77 -9.30 13.76 -12.06
CA SER A 77 -9.80 14.94 -11.35
C SER A 77 -9.32 16.26 -11.98
N THR A 78 -8.21 16.24 -12.71
CA THR A 78 -7.66 17.42 -13.41
C THR A 78 -8.24 17.62 -14.82
N LEU A 79 -8.92 16.61 -15.36
CA LEU A 79 -9.69 16.66 -16.62
C LEU A 79 -11.04 17.35 -16.43
#